data_AF-A0A1M4XIG0-F1
#
_entry.id   AF-A0A1M4XIG0-F1
#
_cell.length_a   1.000
_cell.length_b   1.000
_cell.length_c   1.000
_cell.angle_alpha   90.00
_cell.angle_beta   90.00
_cell.angle_gamma   90.00
#
_symmetry.space_group_name_H-M   'P 1'
#
loop_
_entity.id
_entity.type
_entity.pdbx_description
1 polymer ?
#
loop_
_entity_poly.entity_id
_entity_poly.type
_entity_poly.pdbx_seq_one_letter_code
_entity_poly.pdbx_strand_id
1 'polypeptide(L)'
;MEIHDYAAYLEFFCHRVEDKAADPSYQSILAPDIPHVALEEGAATLRVIAGHYAVQTGPARTFSPINVWDLQLNHDGATMLELPEGHTAMLVVLSGTVHVNGDSIVRDAELVMFERT
;
A
#
# COMPACT_ATOMS: atom_id res chain seq x y z
N MET A 1 -0.98 3.28 31.57
CA MET A 1 -0.61 2.86 30.21
C MET A 1 -1.86 3.03 29.37
N GLU A 2 -2.12 4.25 28.93
CA GLU A 2 -3.30 4.57 28.14
C GLU A 2 -3.04 4.12 26.70
N ILE A 3 -3.71 3.05 26.31
CA ILE A 3 -3.81 2.65 24.90
C ILE A 3 -4.62 3.75 24.24
N HIS A 4 -3.94 4.67 23.58
CA HIS A 4 -4.61 5.56 22.66
C HIS A 4 -4.95 4.73 21.43
N ASP A 5 -6.22 4.37 21.32
CA ASP A 5 -6.78 3.66 20.18
C ASP A 5 -6.89 4.65 19.00
N TYR A 6 -5.74 5.04 18.44
CA TYR A 6 -5.67 5.88 17.25
C TYR A 6 -5.93 5.00 16.04
N ALA A 7 -7.16 5.03 15.53
CA ALA A 7 -7.47 4.50 14.21
C ALA A 7 -6.94 5.49 13.15
N ALA A 8 -5.84 5.13 12.48
CA ALA A 8 -5.44 5.78 11.24
C ALA A 8 -6.19 5.13 10.07
N TYR A 9 -6.86 5.94 9.26
CA TYR A 9 -7.60 5.47 8.09
C TYR A 9 -7.12 6.21 6.83
N LEU A 10 -6.96 5.45 5.75
CA LEU A 10 -6.66 5.97 4.41
C LEU A 10 -7.84 5.66 3.49
N GLU A 11 -8.40 6.71 2.90
CA GLU A 11 -9.43 6.62 1.87
C GLU A 11 -8.82 6.85 0.50
N PHE A 12 -8.94 5.84 -0.38
CA PHE A 12 -8.51 5.95 -1.77
C PHE A 12 -9.74 5.96 -2.68
N PHE A 13 -9.93 7.04 -3.42
CA PHE A 13 -10.97 7.15 -4.44
C PHE A 13 -10.40 6.76 -5.80
N CYS A 14 -10.79 5.59 -6.29
CA CYS A 14 -10.41 5.12 -7.63
C CYS A 14 -11.50 5.48 -8.63
N HIS A 15 -11.11 5.97 -9.82
CA HIS A 15 -12.06 6.40 -10.85
C HIS A 15 -11.87 5.61 -12.14
N ARG A 16 -12.93 4.95 -12.61
CA ARG A 16 -13.01 4.40 -13.97
C ARG A 16 -14.36 4.75 -14.58
N VAL A 17 -14.35 5.45 -15.71
CA VAL A 17 -15.56 6.02 -16.33
C VAL A 17 -16.49 4.93 -16.86
N GLU A 18 -15.91 3.87 -17.43
CA GLU A 18 -16.63 2.76 -18.07
C GLU A 18 -17.51 1.98 -17.08
N ASP A 19 -17.10 1.91 -15.81
CA ASP A 19 -17.77 1.13 -14.77
C ASP A 19 -18.73 1.95 -13.88
N LYS A 20 -18.97 3.23 -14.23
CA LYS A 20 -19.83 4.12 -13.40
C LYS A 20 -21.27 3.64 -13.23
N ALA A 21 -21.76 2.79 -14.13
CA ALA A 21 -23.10 2.23 -14.09
C ALA A 21 -23.16 0.82 -13.47
N ALA A 22 -22.04 0.28 -12.99
CA ALA A 22 -22.01 -1.01 -12.33
C ALA A 22 -22.84 -0.98 -11.03
N ASP A 23 -23.41 -2.12 -10.66
CA ASP A 23 -24.17 -2.24 -9.42
C ASP A 23 -23.27 -1.94 -8.20
N PRO A 24 -23.78 -1.18 -7.20
CA PRO A 24 -23.01 -0.89 -6.01
C PRO A 24 -22.71 -2.19 -5.25
N SER A 25 -21.47 -2.34 -4.79
CA SER A 25 -21.05 -3.50 -4.00
C SER A 25 -20.15 -3.07 -2.85
N TYR A 26 -20.20 -3.84 -1.77
CA TYR A 26 -19.32 -3.71 -0.62
C TYR A 26 -18.42 -4.93 -0.52
N GLN A 27 -17.17 -4.71 -0.13
CA GLN A 27 -16.18 -5.77 0.06
C GLN A 27 -15.60 -5.63 1.46
N SER A 28 -16.07 -6.45 2.40
CA SER A 28 -15.47 -6.54 3.73
C SER A 28 -14.20 -7.36 3.64
N ILE A 29 -13.06 -6.73 3.89
CA ILE A 29 -11.73 -7.37 3.88
C ILE A 29 -11.17 -7.26 5.29
N LEU A 30 -11.01 -8.40 5.97
CA LEU A 30 -10.51 -8.43 7.33
C LEU A 30 -9.00 -8.71 7.33
N ALA A 31 -8.30 -8.29 8.39
CA ALA A 31 -6.86 -8.49 8.52
C ALA A 31 -6.39 -9.96 8.28
N PRO A 32 -7.11 -11.00 8.73
CA PRO A 32 -6.73 -12.40 8.47
C PRO A 32 -6.81 -12.80 6.99
N ASP A 33 -7.61 -12.10 6.19
CA ASP A 33 -7.83 -12.39 4.77
C ASP A 33 -6.77 -11.75 3.88
N ILE A 34 -5.95 -10.85 4.44
CA ILE A 34 -4.92 -10.11 3.70
C ILE A 34 -3.61 -10.92 3.75
N PRO A 35 -3.07 -11.34 2.60
CA PRO A 35 -1.79 -12.03 2.54
C PRO A 35 -0.66 -11.15 3.07
N HIS A 36 0.18 -11.73 3.92
CA HIS A 36 1.41 -11.11 4.41
C HIS A 36 2.62 -11.70 3.69
N VAL A 37 3.54 -10.83 3.27
CA VAL A 37 4.79 -11.18 2.61
C VAL A 37 5.93 -10.62 3.45
N ALA A 38 6.80 -11.49 3.95
CA ALA A 38 8.04 -11.07 4.59
C ALA A 38 9.04 -10.65 3.51
N LEU A 39 9.66 -9.48 3.69
CA LEU A 39 10.66 -8.92 2.78
C LEU A 39 12.05 -9.03 3.43
N GLU A 40 13.07 -9.22 2.58
CA GLU A 40 14.52 -9.27 2.88
C GLU A 40 14.89 -9.63 4.33
N GLU A 41 15.04 -10.91 4.64
CA GLU A 41 15.47 -11.41 5.97
C GLU A 41 14.68 -10.84 7.17
N GLY A 42 13.46 -10.35 6.94
CA GLY A 42 12.64 -9.70 7.97
C GLY A 42 12.88 -8.20 8.12
N ALA A 43 13.50 -7.53 7.15
CA ALA A 43 13.65 -6.08 7.13
C ALA A 43 12.30 -5.35 7.01
N ALA A 44 11.29 -6.01 6.41
CA ALA A 44 9.95 -5.46 6.32
C ALA A 44 8.88 -6.56 6.21
N THR A 45 7.63 -6.18 6.45
CA THR A 45 6.45 -6.99 6.13
C THR A 45 5.51 -6.18 5.25
N LEU A 46 5.05 -6.79 4.16
CA LEU A 46 4.11 -6.20 3.21
C LEU A 46 2.78 -6.96 3.23
N ARG A 47 1.68 -6.22 3.28
CA ARG A 47 0.31 -6.74 3.19
C ARG A 47 -0.26 -6.40 1.81
N VAL A 48 -0.77 -7.40 1.10
CA VAL A 48 -1.33 -7.21 -0.25
C VAL A 48 -2.85 -7.00 -0.15
N ILE A 49 -3.31 -5.75 -0.13
CA ILE A 49 -4.75 -5.42 0.00
C ILE A 49 -5.46 -5.59 -1.34
N ALA A 50 -4.87 -5.05 -2.41
CA ALA A 50 -5.39 -5.11 -3.78
C ALA A 50 -4.26 -5.35 -4.78
N GLY A 51 -4.58 -5.99 -5.90
CA GLY A 51 -3.62 -6.28 -6.96
C GLY A 51 -2.74 -7.50 -6.65
N HIS A 52 -1.47 -7.47 -7.06
CA HIS A 52 -0.54 -8.57 -6.84
C HIS A 52 0.82 -8.07 -6.34
N TYR A 53 1.51 -8.90 -5.56
CA TYR A 53 2.91 -8.70 -5.22
C TYR A 53 3.59 -10.07 -5.12
N ALA A 54 4.68 -10.26 -5.86
CA ALA A 54 5.32 -11.55 -6.04
C ALA A 54 4.28 -12.63 -6.40
N VAL A 55 4.14 -13.69 -5.58
CA VAL A 55 3.18 -14.79 -5.77
C VAL A 55 1.84 -14.59 -5.05
N GLN A 56 1.66 -13.48 -4.32
CA GLN A 56 0.45 -13.22 -3.54
C GLN A 56 -0.50 -12.27 -4.29
N THR A 57 -1.80 -12.54 -4.15
CA THR A 57 -2.89 -11.73 -4.74
C THR A 57 -3.76 -11.16 -3.64
N GLY A 58 -4.05 -9.87 -3.70
CA GLY A 58 -4.91 -9.20 -2.73
C GLY A 58 -6.38 -9.59 -2.89
N PRO A 59 -7.15 -9.65 -1.79
CA PRO A 59 -8.55 -10.06 -1.82
C PRO A 59 -9.48 -9.01 -2.45
N ALA A 60 -9.06 -7.73 -2.52
CA ALA A 60 -9.88 -6.67 -3.08
C ALA A 60 -10.07 -6.84 -4.59
N ARG A 61 -11.32 -6.87 -5.02
CA ARG A 61 -11.70 -6.81 -6.43
C ARG A 61 -11.72 -5.35 -6.87
N THR A 62 -11.01 -5.05 -7.94
CA THR A 62 -10.86 -3.69 -8.45
C THR A 62 -11.36 -3.60 -9.88
N PHE A 63 -11.88 -2.43 -10.26
CA PHE A 63 -12.30 -2.18 -11.64
C PHE A 63 -11.11 -1.84 -12.54
N SER A 64 -10.07 -1.20 -12.01
CA SER A 64 -8.84 -0.88 -12.74
C SER A 64 -7.66 -1.72 -12.22
N PRO A 65 -6.61 -1.92 -13.04
CA PRO A 65 -5.35 -2.47 -12.56
C PRO A 65 -4.74 -1.48 -11.56
N ILE A 66 -4.88 -1.78 -10.27
CA ILE A 66 -4.31 -1.00 -9.16
C ILE A 66 -3.68 -1.97 -8.16
N ASN A 67 -2.59 -1.51 -7.56
CA ASN A 67 -1.95 -2.20 -6.44
C ASN A 67 -2.10 -1.33 -5.20
N VAL A 68 -2.58 -1.94 -4.12
CA VAL A 68 -2.63 -1.30 -2.80
C VAL A 68 -1.91 -2.23 -1.85
N TRP A 69 -0.75 -1.76 -1.40
CA TRP A 69 0.10 -2.48 -0.47
C TRP A 69 0.26 -1.66 0.79
N ASP A 70 0.24 -2.34 1.93
CA ASP A 70 0.59 -1.73 3.21
C ASP A 70 1.91 -2.32 3.70
N LEU A 71 2.87 -1.46 4.00
CA LEU A 71 4.25 -1.83 4.27
C LEU A 71 4.64 -1.40 5.68
N GLN A 72 5.19 -2.35 6.44
CA GLN A 72 5.82 -2.08 7.73
C GLN A 72 7.31 -2.39 7.62
N LEU A 73 8.13 -1.34 7.63
CA LEU A 73 9.59 -1.44 7.67
C LEU A 73 10.07 -1.51 9.13
N ASN A 74 11.02 -2.39 9.40
CA ASN A 74 11.73 -2.42 10.66
C ASN A 74 12.78 -1.30 10.72
N HIS A 75 13.28 -1.01 11.91
CA HIS A 75 14.36 -0.03 12.09
C HIS A 75 15.58 -0.41 11.26
N ASP A 76 16.15 0.55 10.54
CA ASP A 76 17.22 0.38 9.55
C ASP A 76 16.93 -0.65 8.43
N GLY A 77 15.68 -1.11 8.33
CA GLY A 77 15.23 -2.00 7.27
C GLY A 77 15.19 -1.29 5.93
N ALA A 78 15.68 -1.96 4.89
CA ALA A 78 15.60 -1.51 3.52
C ALA A 78 14.75 -2.49 2.72
N THR A 79 14.08 -1.99 1.68
CA THR A 79 13.41 -2.86 0.71
C THR A 79 13.34 -2.18 -0.65
N MET A 80 13.32 -3.00 -1.70
CA MET A 80 13.08 -2.56 -3.07
C MET A 80 11.72 -3.08 -3.52
N LEU A 81 10.88 -2.17 -4.03
CA LEU A 81 9.58 -2.52 -4.59
C LEU A 81 9.60 -2.25 -6.10
N GLU A 82 9.38 -3.29 -6.88
CA GLU A 82 9.21 -3.15 -8.33
C GLU A 82 7.79 -2.68 -8.63
N LEU A 83 7.68 -1.57 -9.35
CA LEU A 83 6.42 -0.98 -9.76
C LEU A 83 6.11 -1.39 -11.21
N PRO A 84 4.87 -1.81 -11.51
CA PRO A 84 4.52 -2.16 -12.88
C PRO A 84 4.54 -0.91 -13.78
N GLU A 85 5.06 -1.06 -14.99
CA GLU A 85 5.16 0.00 -15.99
C GLU A 85 3.80 0.67 -16.25
N GLY A 86 3.81 1.97 -16.50
CA GLY A 86 2.60 2.73 -16.76
C GLY A 86 1.68 2.93 -15.56
N HIS A 87 2.05 2.52 -14.34
CA HIS A 87 1.29 2.84 -13.14
C HIS A 87 1.76 4.17 -12.52
N THR A 88 0.80 4.96 -12.02
CA THR A 88 1.14 6.05 -11.09
C THR A 88 1.41 5.42 -9.72
N ALA A 89 2.56 5.74 -9.13
CA ALA A 89 2.90 5.27 -7.80
C ALA A 89 2.90 6.43 -6.80
N MET A 90 2.33 6.17 -5.63
CA MET A 90 2.32 7.08 -4.48
C MET A 90 2.70 6.29 -3.24
N LEU A 91 3.50 6.91 -2.38
CA LEU A 91 3.86 6.39 -1.05
C LEU A 91 3.31 7.35 0.00
N VAL A 92 2.56 6.81 0.96
CA VAL A 92 2.05 7.57 2.10
C VAL A 92 2.68 7.03 3.36
N VAL A 93 3.34 7.89 4.13
CA VAL A 93 3.97 7.49 5.39
C VAL A 93 2.98 7.71 6.52
N LEU A 94 2.39 6.61 7.01
CA LEU A 94 1.42 6.67 8.10
C LEU A 94 2.06 7.02 9.45
N SER A 95 3.25 6.51 9.70
CA SER A 95 3.99 6.74 10.94
C SER A 95 5.46 6.44 10.73
N GLY A 96 6.33 7.22 11.39
CA GLY A 96 7.77 7.04 11.34
C GLY A 96 8.44 7.92 10.30
N THR A 97 9.62 7.49 9.85
CA THR A 97 10.44 8.22 8.87
C THR A 97 11.10 7.22 7.95
N VAL A 98 11.07 7.49 6.65
CA VAL A 98 11.66 6.63 5.63
C VAL A 98 12.58 7.43 4.73
N HIS A 99 13.65 6.78 4.28
CA HIS A 99 14.53 7.31 3.24
C HIS A 99 14.10 6.70 1.90
N VAL A 100 13.64 7.53 0.99
CA VAL A 100 13.18 7.13 -0.35
C VAL A 100 14.29 7.37 -1.35
N ASN A 101 14.67 6.32 -2.08
CA ASN A 101 15.68 6.35 -3.15
C ASN A 101 17.04 6.97 -2.77
N GLY A 102 17.38 7.01 -1.47
CA GLY A 102 18.62 7.61 -0.96
C GLY A 102 18.64 9.15 -0.92
N ASP A 103 17.69 9.82 -1.57
CA ASP A 103 17.74 11.27 -1.79
C ASP A 103 16.70 12.05 -0.97
N SER A 104 15.62 11.40 -0.52
CA SER A 104 14.50 12.07 0.16
C SER A 104 14.19 11.46 1.50
N ILE A 105 14.12 12.28 2.55
CA ILE A 105 13.62 11.89 3.87
C ILE A 105 12.15 12.29 3.95
N VAL A 106 11.29 11.30 4.18
CA VAL A 106 9.82 11.46 4.24
C VAL A 106 9.35 11.10 5.64
N ARG A 107 8.53 11.95 6.24
CA ARG A 107 8.02 11.81 7.61
C ARG A 107 6.54 11.43 7.64
N ASP A 108 6.05 11.20 8.85
CA ASP A 108 4.64 10.89 9.10
C ASP A 108 3.69 11.94 8.51
N ALA A 109 2.57 11.45 7.98
CA ALA A 109 1.55 12.23 7.28
C ALA A 109 2.01 12.92 5.98
N GLU A 110 3.16 12.54 5.42
CA GLU A 110 3.61 13.00 4.10
C GLU A 110 3.27 11.99 2.99
N LEU A 111 3.05 12.52 1.78
CA LEU A 111 2.81 11.78 0.56
C LEU A 111 3.90 12.09 -0.46
N VAL A 112 4.47 11.04 -1.05
CA VAL A 112 5.38 11.14 -2.19
C VAL A 112 4.68 10.59 -3.43
N MET A 113 4.80 11.31 -4.54
CA MET A 113 4.37 10.84 -5.86
C MET A 113 5.60 10.61 -6.71
N PHE A 114 5.70 9.42 -7.30
CA PHE A 114 6.81 9.07 -8.19
C PHE A 114 6.50 9.46 -9.63
N GLU A 115 7.55 9.67 -10.41
CA GLU A 115 7.41 9.79 -11.86
C GLU A 115 6.91 8.47 -12.45
N ARG A 116 6.07 8.59 -13.47
CA ARG A 116 5.50 7.44 -14.17
C ARG A 116 6.52 6.90 -15.15
N THR A 117 6.83 5.61 -15.02
CA THR A 117 7.65 4.85 -15.96
C THR A 117 6.88 4.45 -17.21
#